data_AF-A0A7K0XIX6-F1
#
_entry.id   AF-A0A7K0XIX6-F1
#
_cell.length_a   1.000
_cell.length_b   1.000
_cell.length_c   1.000
_cell.angle_alpha   90.00
_cell.angle_beta   90.00
_cell.angle_gamma   90.00
#
_symmetry.space_group_name_H-M   'P 1'
#
loop_
_entity.id
_entity.type
_entity.pdbx_description
1 polymer ?
#
loop_
_entity_poly.entity_id
_entity_poly.type
_entity_poly.pdbx_seq_one_letter_code
_entity_poly.pdbx_strand_id
1 'polypeptide(L)'
;MSAINNSQSQSASSKSAKNSSKSAKSIAILGIALIAFSAVAMVQGATKVKLGLDLRGGTSVTLTPRATEGSKITPEAISQAVEIIRQRVNSLGVAESEVAAQGSGTNRQIVISVPGETGEKIVELVGQTAELRFRQVLVEGAPNAVSVTGDTQTATLPNGVTSLLSAKFAALDCTNKANLQGGSTESPDVAVVSCDRGGTGKYILAPAQVLGNMVSKATAAIDQQGAAGWYVSLDFNGEGATKFGALTSSVTGLAAPQNQVAIVLDGLVVSAPRINEAINGGSAQITGSFTQQEASNLANVLKYGALPLAFDQGEVLQVSPTLGSDQLTAGLLAGLLGFILVFLYSFIYYKALGLVTVASLLVAAAITYLSFLLLGEWLGFTLTLAGIAGAIVAVGITADSFIVYFERLRDEVREGRSIRSAAETGWVKARHTILVADMVSLIAAALLYFFAVGGVRGFAFTLGLTTLIDLLVVFVFTHPLVSLITKMKFFANGHRLSGFSQKSLGMKIKTDVTENLKG
;
A
#
# COMPACT_ATOMS: atom_id res chain seq x y z
N MET A 1 26.89 2.66 -70.01
CA MET A 1 25.70 3.07 -69.22
C MET A 1 24.94 1.91 -68.53
N SER A 2 25.27 0.63 -68.74
CA SER A 2 24.58 -0.51 -68.09
C SER A 2 25.14 -0.89 -66.69
N ALA A 3 26.39 -0.53 -66.38
CA ALA A 3 27.05 -0.94 -65.12
C ALA A 3 26.71 -0.07 -63.88
N ILE A 4 26.15 1.13 -64.05
CA ILE A 4 25.86 2.06 -62.94
C ILE A 4 24.49 1.77 -62.29
N ASN A 5 23.54 1.18 -63.04
CA ASN A 5 22.22 0.82 -62.49
C ASN A 5 22.24 -0.44 -61.62
N ASN A 6 23.27 -1.29 -61.72
CA ASN A 6 23.30 -2.57 -61.00
C ASN A 6 23.83 -2.42 -59.56
N SER A 7 24.66 -1.41 -59.27
CA SER A 7 25.19 -1.15 -57.92
C SER A 7 24.18 -0.45 -57.00
N GLN A 8 23.27 0.39 -57.55
CA GLN A 8 22.19 0.99 -56.76
C GLN A 8 21.08 -0.02 -56.42
N SER A 9 20.77 -0.99 -57.29
CA SER A 9 19.78 -2.02 -56.98
C SER A 9 20.25 -3.00 -55.89
N GLN A 10 21.54 -3.35 -55.88
CA GLN A 10 22.14 -4.24 -54.87
C GLN A 10 22.29 -3.55 -53.49
N SER A 11 22.56 -2.24 -53.45
CA SER A 11 22.65 -1.49 -52.17
C SER A 11 21.28 -1.21 -51.52
N ALA A 12 20.23 -1.01 -52.33
CA ALA A 12 18.86 -0.92 -51.83
C ALA A 12 18.31 -2.28 -51.35
N SER A 13 18.66 -3.37 -52.04
CA SER A 13 18.31 -4.74 -51.65
C SER A 13 18.95 -5.15 -50.32
N SER A 14 20.24 -4.85 -50.11
CA SER A 14 20.95 -5.21 -48.88
C SER A 14 20.51 -4.39 -47.65
N LYS A 15 20.20 -3.09 -47.82
CA LYS A 15 19.61 -2.25 -46.74
C LYS A 15 18.19 -2.71 -46.37
N SER A 16 17.38 -3.10 -47.36
CA SER A 16 16.01 -3.61 -47.16
C SER A 16 15.96 -4.96 -46.42
N ALA A 17 16.87 -5.88 -46.76
CA ALA A 17 17.03 -7.16 -46.05
C ALA A 17 17.50 -6.97 -44.59
N LYS A 18 18.43 -6.03 -44.36
CA LYS A 18 18.97 -5.73 -43.02
C LYS A 18 17.93 -5.11 -42.08
N ASN A 19 17.03 -4.26 -42.56
CA ASN A 19 15.93 -3.72 -41.75
C ASN A 19 14.85 -4.77 -41.45
N SER A 20 14.55 -5.69 -42.38
CA SER A 20 13.60 -6.78 -42.14
C SER A 20 14.03 -7.73 -41.02
N SER A 21 15.33 -8.01 -40.95
CA SER A 21 15.91 -8.82 -39.86
C SER A 21 15.75 -8.13 -38.50
N LYS A 22 15.86 -6.79 -38.44
CA LYS A 22 15.72 -6.03 -37.20
C LYS A 22 14.28 -6.02 -36.66
N SER A 23 13.28 -5.80 -37.54
CA SER A 23 11.87 -5.76 -37.12
C SER A 23 11.39 -7.12 -36.58
N ALA A 24 11.73 -8.22 -37.25
CA ALA A 24 11.40 -9.56 -36.79
C ALA A 24 12.11 -9.92 -35.47
N LYS A 25 13.38 -9.51 -35.30
CA LYS A 25 14.13 -9.67 -34.05
C LYS A 25 13.48 -8.92 -32.89
N SER A 26 13.00 -7.70 -33.09
CA SER A 26 12.33 -6.91 -32.04
C SER A 26 11.10 -7.62 -31.49
N ILE A 27 10.23 -8.12 -32.37
CA ILE A 27 9.02 -8.85 -31.98
C ILE A 27 9.38 -10.17 -31.28
N ALA A 28 10.37 -10.90 -31.78
CA ALA A 28 10.84 -12.14 -31.16
C ALA A 28 11.41 -11.90 -29.76
N ILE A 29 12.20 -10.84 -29.58
CA ILE A 29 12.75 -10.44 -28.27
C ILE A 29 11.61 -10.09 -27.30
N LEU A 30 10.59 -9.36 -27.75
CA LEU A 30 9.43 -9.05 -26.91
C LEU A 30 8.66 -10.31 -26.52
N GLY A 31 8.46 -11.25 -27.44
CA GLY A 31 7.83 -12.53 -27.14
C GLY A 31 8.60 -13.35 -26.10
N ILE A 32 9.94 -13.40 -26.23
CA ILE A 32 10.81 -14.05 -25.23
C ILE A 32 10.73 -13.32 -23.89
N ALA A 33 10.75 -11.99 -23.90
CA ALA A 33 10.64 -11.19 -22.68
C ALA A 33 9.31 -11.41 -21.96
N LEU A 34 8.19 -11.53 -22.69
CA LEU A 34 6.88 -11.85 -22.12
C LEU A 34 6.84 -13.25 -21.49
N ILE A 35 7.45 -14.24 -22.15
CA ILE A 35 7.56 -15.61 -21.60
C ILE A 35 8.41 -15.59 -20.34
N ALA A 36 9.55 -14.89 -20.36
CA ALA A 36 10.43 -14.75 -19.20
C ALA A 36 9.71 -14.05 -18.04
N PHE A 37 9.00 -12.94 -18.29
CA PHE A 37 8.18 -12.24 -17.29
C PHE A 37 7.09 -13.13 -16.70
N SER A 38 6.42 -13.91 -17.54
CA SER A 38 5.39 -14.86 -17.09
C SER A 38 5.99 -15.97 -16.22
N ALA A 39 7.15 -16.51 -16.60
CA ALA A 39 7.87 -17.50 -15.80
C ALA A 39 8.30 -16.93 -14.44
N VAL A 40 8.81 -15.69 -14.42
CA VAL A 40 9.17 -14.98 -13.18
C VAL A 40 7.94 -14.77 -12.29
N ALA A 41 6.78 -14.43 -12.86
CA ALA A 41 5.53 -14.30 -12.09
C ALA A 41 5.11 -15.64 -11.47
N MET A 42 5.20 -16.75 -12.22
CA MET A 42 4.87 -18.08 -11.71
C MET A 42 5.83 -18.55 -10.62
N VAL A 43 7.14 -18.37 -10.79
CA VAL A 43 8.17 -18.76 -9.80
C VAL A 43 7.97 -18.02 -8.48
N GLN A 44 7.48 -16.79 -8.53
CA GLN A 44 7.22 -15.96 -7.35
C GLN A 44 5.82 -16.14 -6.77
N GLY A 45 5.01 -17.06 -7.30
CA GLY A 45 3.65 -17.30 -6.81
C GLY A 45 2.66 -16.16 -7.11
N ALA A 46 3.04 -15.19 -7.94
CA ALA A 46 2.21 -14.05 -8.35
C ALA A 46 1.12 -14.50 -9.35
N THR A 47 0.11 -15.20 -8.84
CA THR A 47 -0.96 -15.82 -9.64
C THR A 47 -2.23 -14.97 -9.75
N LYS A 48 -2.43 -14.02 -8.84
CA LYS A 48 -3.60 -13.12 -8.79
C LYS A 48 -3.16 -11.69 -8.51
N VAL A 49 -3.85 -10.72 -9.13
CA VAL A 49 -3.63 -9.30 -8.87
C VAL A 49 -4.17 -8.97 -7.48
N LYS A 50 -3.33 -8.37 -6.63
CA LYS A 50 -3.76 -7.90 -5.30
C LYS A 50 -4.74 -6.76 -5.47
N LEU A 51 -5.88 -6.82 -4.80
CA LEU A 51 -6.96 -5.83 -4.91
C LEU A 51 -6.90 -4.83 -3.76
N GLY A 52 -7.21 -3.58 -4.06
CA GLY A 52 -7.38 -2.52 -3.07
C GLY A 52 -8.65 -2.71 -2.24
N LEU A 53 -8.72 -2.01 -1.11
CA LEU A 53 -9.84 -2.08 -0.16
C LEU A 53 -11.19 -1.76 -0.81
N ASP A 54 -11.19 -0.81 -1.75
CA ASP A 54 -12.36 -0.38 -2.51
C ASP A 54 -12.94 -1.48 -3.41
N LEU A 55 -12.14 -2.49 -3.76
CA LEU A 55 -12.56 -3.63 -4.59
C LEU A 55 -12.77 -4.93 -3.80
N ARG A 56 -12.04 -5.14 -2.70
CA ARG A 56 -12.16 -6.35 -1.87
C ARG A 56 -13.04 -6.18 -0.62
N GLY A 57 -13.35 -4.94 -0.25
CA GLY A 57 -13.98 -4.58 1.01
C GLY A 57 -13.02 -4.69 2.21
N GLY A 58 -13.33 -3.94 3.25
CA GLY A 58 -12.65 -3.98 4.54
C GLY A 58 -12.70 -2.64 5.27
N THR A 59 -11.81 -2.47 6.25
CA THR A 59 -11.67 -1.23 7.03
C THR A 59 -10.29 -0.62 6.80
N SER A 60 -10.24 0.68 6.56
CA SER A 60 -9.01 1.46 6.52
C SER A 60 -9.05 2.55 7.57
N VAL A 61 -7.94 2.74 8.27
CA VAL A 61 -7.76 3.82 9.25
C VAL A 61 -6.45 4.51 8.98
N THR A 62 -6.49 5.84 9.06
CA THR A 62 -5.30 6.67 8.95
C THR A 62 -4.87 7.10 10.35
N LEU A 63 -3.65 6.77 10.74
CA LEU A 63 -3.03 7.17 12.00
C LEU A 63 -2.10 8.37 11.76
N THR A 64 -2.35 9.49 12.42
CA THR A 64 -1.49 10.68 12.34
C THR A 64 -0.55 10.72 13.54
N PRO A 65 0.77 10.83 13.36
CA PRO A 65 1.70 10.88 14.48
C PRO A 65 1.46 12.15 15.32
N ARG A 66 1.42 11.96 16.64
CA ARG A 66 1.34 13.03 17.64
C ARG A 66 2.72 13.20 18.27
N ALA A 67 3.26 14.42 18.21
CA ALA A 67 4.51 14.74 18.90
C ALA A 67 4.25 14.86 20.41
N THR A 68 4.88 13.99 21.21
CA THR A 68 4.90 14.09 22.68
C THR A 68 6.11 14.93 23.11
N GLU A 69 6.04 15.63 24.25
CA GLU A 69 7.18 16.39 24.79
C GLU A 69 8.43 15.51 24.89
N GLY A 70 9.44 15.81 24.07
CA GLY A 70 10.71 15.07 24.00
C GLY A 70 10.88 14.14 22.79
N SER A 71 9.81 13.77 22.09
CA SER A 71 9.87 12.89 20.92
C SER A 71 9.81 13.67 19.60
N LYS A 72 10.88 13.62 18.80
CA LYS A 72 10.86 14.16 17.44
C LYS A 72 10.19 13.15 16.49
N ILE A 73 9.29 13.62 15.64
CA ILE A 73 8.73 12.81 14.55
C ILE A 73 9.82 12.61 13.49
N THR A 74 10.53 11.49 13.56
CA THR A 74 11.56 11.13 12.59
C THR A 74 11.07 10.05 11.62
N PRO A 75 11.59 10.01 10.38
CA PRO A 75 11.26 8.94 9.42
C PRO A 75 11.55 7.54 9.95
N GLU A 76 12.57 7.39 10.79
CA GLU A 76 12.97 6.12 11.42
C GLU A 76 11.91 5.67 12.44
N ALA A 77 11.42 6.59 13.28
CA ALA A 77 10.37 6.30 14.26
C ALA A 77 9.05 5.89 13.57
N ILE A 78 8.69 6.55 12.46
CA ILE A 78 7.53 6.16 11.66
C ILE A 78 7.72 4.79 11.02
N SER A 79 8.92 4.50 10.49
CA SER A 79 9.22 3.20 9.87
C SER A 79 9.19 2.06 10.89
N GLN A 80 9.71 2.31 12.09
CA GLN A 80 9.61 1.38 13.22
C GLN A 80 8.17 1.17 13.67
N ALA A 81 7.36 2.24 13.76
CA ALA A 81 5.94 2.14 14.06
C ALA A 81 5.18 1.30 13.01
N VAL A 82 5.44 1.50 11.72
CA VAL A 82 4.87 0.68 10.63
C VAL A 82 5.20 -0.80 10.81
N GLU A 83 6.44 -1.15 11.19
CA GLU A 83 6.84 -2.54 11.39
C GLU A 83 6.15 -3.18 12.61
N ILE A 84 6.07 -2.46 13.73
CA ILE A 84 5.36 -2.94 14.93
C ILE A 84 3.87 -3.15 14.63
N ILE A 85 3.23 -2.18 13.97
CA ILE A 85 1.82 -2.25 13.56
C ILE A 85 1.61 -3.44 12.63
N ARG A 86 2.49 -3.63 11.63
CA ARG A 86 2.44 -4.77 10.71
C ARG A 86 2.53 -6.11 11.44
N GLN A 87 3.46 -6.24 12.38
CA GLN A 87 3.62 -7.46 13.18
C GLN A 87 2.40 -7.73 14.06
N ARG A 88 1.80 -6.69 14.66
CA ARG A 88 0.56 -6.80 15.43
C ARG A 88 -0.60 -7.27 14.56
N VAL A 89 -0.82 -6.65 13.40
CA VAL A 89 -1.92 -7.05 12.50
C VAL A 89 -1.75 -8.49 12.01
N ASN A 90 -0.51 -8.88 11.64
CA ASN A 90 -0.20 -10.26 11.26
C ASN A 90 -0.47 -11.24 12.41
N SER A 91 -0.17 -10.87 13.66
CA SER A 91 -0.40 -11.72 14.83
C SER A 91 -1.87 -11.96 15.15
N LEU A 92 -2.75 -11.05 14.72
CA LEU A 92 -4.20 -11.19 14.84
C LEU A 92 -4.79 -12.14 13.79
N GLY A 93 -3.95 -12.76 12.95
CA GLY A 93 -4.35 -13.73 11.92
C GLY A 93 -4.99 -13.07 10.69
N VAL A 94 -4.81 -11.77 10.54
CA VAL A 94 -5.36 -11.02 9.40
C VAL A 94 -4.45 -11.22 8.20
N ALA A 95 -4.90 -12.06 7.27
CA ALA A 95 -4.23 -12.22 6.00
C ALA A 95 -4.35 -10.94 5.16
N GLU A 96 -3.29 -10.60 4.42
CA GLU A 96 -3.30 -9.53 3.40
C GLU A 96 -3.61 -8.10 3.91
N SER A 97 -3.35 -7.84 5.19
CA SER A 97 -3.37 -6.47 5.71
C SER A 97 -2.23 -5.64 5.13
N GLU A 98 -2.54 -4.40 4.76
CA GLU A 98 -1.55 -3.45 4.26
C GLU A 98 -1.30 -2.38 5.33
N VAL A 99 -0.03 -2.19 5.68
CA VAL A 99 0.41 -1.11 6.59
C VAL A 99 1.47 -0.32 5.86
N ALA A 100 1.13 0.91 5.49
CA ALA A 100 2.00 1.80 4.73
C ALA A 100 2.00 3.19 5.34
N ALA A 101 3.17 3.83 5.34
CA ALA A 101 3.26 5.24 5.71
C ALA A 101 3.14 6.12 4.46
N GLN A 102 2.18 7.04 4.48
CA GLN A 102 1.77 7.90 3.38
C GLN A 102 2.08 9.37 3.70
N GLY A 103 2.45 10.15 2.69
CA GLY A 103 2.90 11.54 2.84
C GLY A 103 4.43 11.68 2.90
N SER A 104 4.88 12.92 3.10
CA SER A 104 6.32 13.28 3.15
C SER A 104 6.60 14.20 4.35
N GLY A 105 7.83 14.15 4.87
CA GLY A 105 8.27 14.97 6.00
C GLY A 105 7.60 14.59 7.33
N THR A 106 7.32 15.60 8.16
CA THR A 106 6.73 15.47 9.51
C THR A 106 5.25 15.09 9.51
N ASN A 107 4.56 15.24 8.37
CA ASN A 107 3.13 14.92 8.22
C ASN A 107 2.90 13.52 7.64
N ARG A 108 3.88 12.61 7.74
CA ARG A 108 3.69 11.21 7.33
C ARG A 108 2.66 10.55 8.22
N GLN A 109 1.56 10.09 7.63
CA GLN A 109 0.52 9.32 8.29
C GLN A 109 0.74 7.84 8.05
N ILE A 110 0.25 6.97 8.93
CA ILE A 110 0.26 5.51 8.72
C ILE A 110 -1.15 5.10 8.33
N VAL A 111 -1.31 4.58 7.11
CA VAL A 111 -2.57 4.02 6.65
C VAL A 111 -2.53 2.51 6.87
N ILE A 112 -3.49 2.01 7.65
CA ILE A 112 -3.69 0.60 7.92
C ILE A 112 -4.94 0.19 7.15
N SER A 113 -4.84 -0.85 6.33
CA SER A 113 -5.97 -1.40 5.58
C SER A 113 -6.12 -2.89 5.91
N VAL A 114 -7.21 -3.23 6.56
CA VAL A 114 -7.56 -4.59 6.97
C VAL A 114 -8.72 -5.08 6.10
N PRO A 115 -8.55 -6.14 5.30
CA PRO A 115 -9.65 -6.71 4.54
C PRO A 115 -10.71 -7.35 5.47
N GLY A 116 -11.97 -7.32 5.04
CA GLY A 116 -13.08 -7.99 5.72
C GLY A 116 -13.81 -7.16 6.78
N GLU A 117 -14.83 -7.78 7.40
CA GLU A 117 -15.84 -7.07 8.21
C GLU A 117 -15.41 -6.79 9.67
N THR A 118 -14.40 -7.49 10.19
CA THR A 118 -13.92 -7.34 11.58
C THR A 118 -12.85 -6.26 11.73
N GLY A 119 -12.62 -5.44 10.70
CA GLY A 119 -11.48 -4.53 10.62
C GLY A 119 -11.46 -3.43 11.68
N GLU A 120 -12.61 -2.90 12.10
CA GLU A 120 -12.67 -1.80 13.08
C GLU A 120 -12.02 -2.17 14.42
N LYS A 121 -12.43 -3.29 15.02
CA LYS A 121 -11.87 -3.79 16.29
C LYS A 121 -10.39 -4.12 16.16
N ILE A 122 -9.97 -4.66 15.01
CA ILE A 122 -8.56 -4.98 14.75
C ILE A 122 -7.75 -3.70 14.71
N VAL A 123 -8.24 -2.66 14.05
CA VAL A 123 -7.48 -1.42 13.91
C VAL A 123 -7.43 -0.65 15.22
N GLU A 124 -8.51 -0.68 16.02
CA GLU A 124 -8.49 -0.11 17.38
C GLU A 124 -7.39 -0.75 18.25
N LEU A 125 -7.27 -2.08 18.21
CA LEU A 125 -6.24 -2.82 18.96
C LEU A 125 -4.82 -2.51 18.47
N VAL A 126 -4.66 -2.30 17.17
CA VAL A 126 -3.36 -2.07 16.55
C VAL A 126 -2.89 -0.63 16.73
N GLY A 127 -3.83 0.34 16.78
CA GLY A 127 -3.55 1.76 16.99
C GLY A 127 -3.18 2.15 18.42
N GLN A 128 -3.30 1.24 19.40
CA GLN A 128 -2.90 1.49 20.79
C GLN A 128 -1.37 1.58 20.92
N THR A 129 -0.85 2.55 21.68
CA THR A 129 0.59 2.66 21.97
C THR A 129 1.10 1.45 22.73
N ALA A 130 0.33 0.97 23.71
CA ALA A 130 0.65 -0.14 24.59
C ALA A 130 1.90 0.06 25.43
N GLU A 131 2.01 1.24 26.04
CA GLU A 131 3.13 1.53 26.92
C GLU A 131 2.97 0.80 28.25
N LEU A 132 3.69 -0.32 28.41
CA LEU A 132 3.73 -1.09 29.65
C LEU A 132 4.77 -0.51 30.63
N ARG A 133 4.35 -0.28 31.87
CA ARG A 133 5.23 0.18 32.96
C ARG A 133 4.90 -0.56 34.26
N PHE A 134 5.92 -0.98 34.99
CA PHE A 134 5.77 -1.50 36.36
C PHE A 134 6.18 -0.42 37.36
N ARG A 135 5.26 -0.11 38.27
CA ARG A 135 5.43 0.95 39.26
C ARG A 135 5.03 0.43 40.63
N GLN A 136 5.78 0.79 41.67
CA GLN A 136 5.34 0.55 43.04
C GLN A 136 4.10 1.39 43.35
N VAL A 137 3.10 0.81 44.02
CA VAL A 137 1.96 1.56 44.55
C VAL A 137 2.39 2.27 45.82
N LEU A 138 2.21 3.58 45.89
CA LEU A 138 2.45 4.37 47.11
C LEU A 138 1.17 4.54 47.91
N VAL A 139 0.05 4.70 47.21
CA VAL A 139 -1.29 4.93 47.76
C VAL A 139 -2.31 4.25 46.87
N GLU A 140 -3.31 3.63 47.50
CA GLU A 140 -4.50 3.08 46.87
C GLU A 140 -5.73 3.68 47.57
N GLY A 141 -6.75 4.07 46.80
CA GLY A 141 -7.97 4.63 47.34
C GLY A 141 -9.19 4.44 46.42
N ALA A 142 -10.35 4.81 46.95
CA ALA A 142 -11.62 4.80 46.21
C ALA A 142 -11.56 5.71 44.97
N PRO A 143 -12.39 5.47 43.95
CA PRO A 143 -12.24 6.11 42.64
C PRO A 143 -12.45 7.64 42.67
N ASN A 144 -13.19 8.14 43.65
CA ASN A 144 -13.45 9.56 43.91
C ASN A 144 -12.82 10.06 45.24
N ALA A 145 -11.84 9.34 45.80
CA ALA A 145 -11.23 9.70 47.07
C ALA A 145 -10.56 11.09 47.02
N VAL A 146 -10.95 12.01 47.89
CA VAL A 146 -10.46 13.41 47.86
C VAL A 146 -9.24 13.63 48.75
N SER A 147 -8.81 12.60 49.49
CA SER A 147 -7.64 12.63 50.36
C SER A 147 -6.85 11.33 50.28
N VAL A 148 -5.53 11.44 50.51
CA VAL A 148 -4.58 10.32 50.55
C VAL A 148 -4.65 9.56 51.89
N THR A 149 -5.09 10.23 52.95
CA THR A 149 -5.28 9.67 54.29
C THR A 149 -6.74 9.85 54.72
N GLY A 150 -7.31 8.85 55.39
CA GLY A 150 -8.69 8.89 55.90
C GLY A 150 -8.90 9.80 57.12
N ASP A 151 -7.83 10.36 57.68
CA ASP A 151 -7.88 11.21 58.88
C ASP A 151 -7.25 12.59 58.62
N THR A 152 -7.96 13.64 59.04
CA THR A 152 -7.72 15.05 58.65
C THR A 152 -6.87 15.83 59.65
N GLN A 153 -6.38 15.21 60.73
CA GLN A 153 -5.78 15.96 61.85
C GLN A 153 -4.26 15.77 62.07
N THR A 154 -3.60 14.83 61.38
CA THR A 154 -2.13 14.68 61.49
C THR A 154 -1.56 13.94 60.26
N ALA A 155 -1.63 14.54 59.07
CA ALA A 155 -1.23 13.86 57.84
C ALA A 155 0.30 13.95 57.60
N THR A 156 1.07 13.02 58.16
CA THR A 156 2.36 12.65 57.57
C THR A 156 2.08 11.95 56.24
N LEU A 157 2.46 12.58 55.12
CA LEU A 157 2.30 11.97 53.80
C LEU A 157 3.13 10.67 53.72
N PRO A 158 2.60 9.62 53.05
CA PRO A 158 3.37 8.40 52.81
C PRO A 158 4.70 8.71 52.11
N ASN A 159 5.76 7.97 52.44
CA ASN A 159 7.07 8.15 51.82
C ASN A 159 6.97 8.10 50.28
N GLY A 160 7.52 9.12 49.61
CA GLY A 160 7.46 9.26 48.15
C GLY A 160 6.25 10.04 47.62
N VAL A 161 5.29 10.42 48.46
CA VAL A 161 4.13 11.25 48.08
C VAL A 161 4.41 12.72 48.39
N THR A 162 4.42 13.56 47.35
CA THR A 162 4.56 15.02 47.49
C THR A 162 3.19 15.68 47.62
N SER A 163 3.16 16.93 48.10
CA SER A 163 1.92 17.74 48.15
C SER A 163 1.29 17.97 46.78
N LEU A 164 2.11 18.00 45.72
CA LEU A 164 1.62 18.09 44.34
C LEU A 164 0.89 16.81 43.92
N LEU A 165 1.45 15.64 44.25
CA LEU A 165 0.83 14.35 43.94
C LEU A 165 -0.46 14.13 44.72
N SER A 166 -0.51 14.54 45.99
CA SER A 166 -1.74 14.47 46.78
C SER A 166 -2.83 15.39 46.22
N ALA A 167 -2.48 16.59 45.73
CA ALA A 167 -3.42 17.48 45.05
C ALA A 167 -3.91 16.89 43.72
N LYS A 168 -3.02 16.31 42.90
CA LYS A 168 -3.40 15.58 41.67
C LYS A 168 -4.32 14.39 41.98
N PHE A 169 -4.04 13.66 43.06
CA PHE A 169 -4.87 12.55 43.52
C PHE A 169 -6.26 13.02 43.92
N ALA A 170 -6.37 14.10 44.70
CA ALA A 170 -7.65 14.67 45.08
C ALA A 170 -8.49 15.17 43.89
N ALA A 171 -7.83 15.73 42.87
CA ALA A 171 -8.48 16.27 41.68
C ALA A 171 -8.91 15.19 40.66
N LEU A 172 -8.24 14.03 40.61
CA LEU A 172 -8.56 12.97 39.65
C LEU A 172 -9.80 12.18 40.10
N ASP A 173 -10.82 12.14 39.24
CA ASP A 173 -12.04 11.35 39.44
C ASP A 173 -12.08 10.17 38.46
N CYS A 174 -11.89 8.96 38.99
CA CYS A 174 -11.87 7.73 38.19
C CYS A 174 -13.26 7.22 37.80
N THR A 175 -14.33 7.85 38.29
CA THR A 175 -15.71 7.55 37.83
C THR A 175 -16.02 8.24 36.49
N ASN A 176 -15.27 9.27 36.13
CA ASN A 176 -15.41 9.96 34.85
C ASN A 176 -14.70 9.17 33.73
N LYS A 177 -15.47 8.72 32.73
CA LYS A 177 -14.96 7.98 31.57
C LYS A 177 -13.90 8.73 30.76
N ALA A 178 -13.86 10.07 30.82
CA ALA A 178 -12.81 10.87 30.18
C ALA A 178 -11.42 10.59 30.76
N ASN A 179 -11.34 10.25 32.05
CA ASN A 179 -10.08 9.94 32.74
C ASN A 179 -9.63 8.49 32.51
N LEU A 180 -10.45 7.67 31.84
CA LEU A 180 -10.19 6.26 31.52
C LEU A 180 -9.78 6.04 30.06
N GLN A 181 -9.49 7.11 29.31
CA GLN A 181 -9.13 7.02 27.88
C GLN A 181 -7.68 6.56 27.65
N GLY A 182 -6.82 6.59 28.68
CA GLY A 182 -5.40 6.26 28.56
C GLY A 182 -4.61 7.25 27.71
N GLY A 183 -3.39 6.88 27.31
CA GLY A 183 -2.46 7.72 26.56
C GLY A 183 -1.54 8.54 27.47
N SER A 184 -0.55 7.89 28.07
CA SER A 184 0.38 8.54 28.99
C SER A 184 1.39 9.41 28.24
N THR A 185 1.37 10.73 28.50
CA THR A 185 2.39 11.68 28.06
C THR A 185 3.46 11.94 29.13
N GLU A 186 3.27 11.38 30.32
CA GLU A 186 4.15 11.60 31.47
C GLU A 186 5.39 10.70 31.38
N SER A 187 6.56 11.25 31.69
CA SER A 187 7.85 10.54 31.70
C SER A 187 7.82 9.30 32.59
N PRO A 188 8.53 8.21 32.24
CA PRO A 188 8.66 7.04 33.12
C PRO A 188 9.31 7.39 34.46
N ASP A 189 10.17 8.41 34.51
CA ASP A 189 11.01 8.73 35.67
C ASP A 189 10.29 9.53 36.77
N VAL A 190 9.03 9.91 36.56
CA VAL A 190 8.24 10.67 37.54
C VAL A 190 7.17 9.79 38.18
N ALA A 191 6.84 10.11 39.44
CA ALA A 191 5.68 9.54 40.12
C ALA A 191 4.39 10.14 39.51
N VAL A 192 3.34 9.33 39.42
CA VAL A 192 2.11 9.66 38.69
C VAL A 192 0.87 9.27 39.49
N VAL A 193 -0.26 9.89 39.16
CA VAL A 193 -1.58 9.51 39.68
C VAL A 193 -2.36 8.88 38.54
N SER A 194 -2.93 7.70 38.78
CA SER A 194 -3.60 6.92 37.73
C SER A 194 -4.85 6.24 38.26
N CYS A 195 -5.81 6.04 37.36
CA CYS A 195 -7.01 5.24 37.61
C CYS A 195 -6.77 3.78 37.22
N ASP A 196 -7.46 2.89 37.92
CA ASP A 196 -7.73 1.55 37.38
C ASP A 196 -8.56 1.66 36.08
N ARG A 197 -8.29 0.76 35.12
CA ARG A 197 -9.01 0.66 33.85
C ARG A 197 -10.51 0.47 34.03
N GLY A 198 -10.95 -0.20 35.09
CA GLY A 198 -12.35 -0.37 35.45
C GLY A 198 -13.00 0.85 36.12
N GLY A 199 -12.23 1.90 36.44
CA GLY A 199 -12.70 3.06 37.20
C GLY A 199 -13.07 2.76 38.65
N THR A 200 -12.58 1.63 39.19
CA THR A 200 -12.92 1.14 40.54
C THR A 200 -11.93 1.57 41.61
N GLY A 201 -10.71 1.93 41.21
CA GLY A 201 -9.63 2.31 42.12
C GLY A 201 -8.81 3.48 41.59
N LYS A 202 -8.18 4.20 42.52
CA LYS A 202 -7.27 5.30 42.22
C LYS A 202 -5.95 5.09 42.93
N TYR A 203 -4.85 5.39 42.25
CA TYR A 203 -3.50 5.06 42.69
C TYR A 203 -2.55 6.25 42.61
N ILE A 204 -1.65 6.38 43.59
CA ILE A 204 -0.40 7.12 43.44
C ILE A 204 0.71 6.10 43.22
N LEU A 205 1.46 6.27 42.14
CA LEU A 205 2.47 5.33 41.69
C LEU A 205 3.84 5.98 41.70
N ALA A 206 4.85 5.23 42.14
CA ALA A 206 6.25 5.64 42.07
C ALA A 206 6.75 5.72 40.61
N PRO A 207 7.95 6.28 40.35
CA PRO A 207 8.60 6.18 39.04
C PRO A 207 8.64 4.74 38.52
N ALA A 208 8.56 4.58 37.20
CA ALA A 208 8.60 3.28 36.56
C ALA A 208 10.01 2.70 36.66
N GLN A 209 10.13 1.51 37.27
CA GLN A 209 11.42 0.83 37.41
C GLN A 209 11.64 -0.23 36.33
N VAL A 210 10.55 -0.79 35.78
CA VAL A 210 10.61 -1.75 34.67
C VAL A 210 9.69 -1.26 33.55
N LEU A 211 10.22 -1.24 32.34
CA LEU A 211 9.55 -0.73 31.14
C LEU A 211 9.19 -1.89 30.19
N GLY A 212 8.20 -1.67 29.33
CA GLY A 212 7.73 -2.67 28.38
C GLY A 212 8.79 -3.15 27.38
N ASN A 213 9.78 -2.32 27.04
CA ASN A 213 10.92 -2.73 26.20
C ASN A 213 11.83 -3.77 26.86
N MET A 214 11.65 -4.05 28.16
CA MET A 214 12.36 -5.09 28.89
C MET A 214 11.61 -6.42 28.89
N VAL A 215 10.41 -6.48 28.29
CA VAL A 215 9.67 -7.72 28.07
C VAL A 215 10.15 -8.38 26.78
N SER A 216 10.57 -9.64 26.89
CA SER A 216 11.05 -10.46 25.76
C SER A 216 9.97 -11.34 25.16
N LYS A 217 8.98 -11.76 25.97
CA LYS A 217 7.88 -12.62 25.56
C LYS A 217 6.63 -12.31 26.38
N ALA A 218 5.49 -12.34 25.72
CA ALA A 218 4.18 -12.27 26.34
C ALA A 218 3.27 -13.35 25.73
N THR A 219 2.58 -14.11 26.58
CA THR A 219 1.71 -15.21 26.16
C THR A 219 0.45 -15.28 27.01
N ALA A 220 -0.71 -15.41 26.36
CA ALA A 220 -1.96 -15.70 27.05
C ALA A 220 -2.00 -17.18 27.44
N ALA A 221 -2.35 -17.46 28.69
CA ALA A 221 -2.50 -18.80 29.22
C ALA A 221 -3.77 -18.89 30.08
N ILE A 222 -4.27 -20.11 30.26
CA ILE A 222 -5.37 -20.40 31.18
C ILE A 222 -4.80 -21.11 32.40
N ASP A 223 -5.21 -20.67 33.58
CA ASP A 223 -4.89 -21.37 34.81
C ASP A 223 -5.72 -22.67 34.88
N GLN A 224 -5.08 -23.80 34.59
CA GLN A 224 -5.75 -25.11 34.55
C GLN A 224 -5.97 -25.70 35.95
N GLN A 225 -5.27 -25.22 36.97
CA GLN A 225 -5.33 -25.74 38.33
C GLN A 225 -6.06 -24.82 39.32
N GLY A 226 -6.12 -23.51 39.05
CA GLY A 226 -6.85 -22.54 39.87
C GLY A 226 -8.12 -21.98 39.21
N ALA A 227 -8.83 -21.15 39.98
CA ALA A 227 -10.05 -20.46 39.53
C ALA A 227 -9.76 -19.11 38.86
N ALA A 228 -8.49 -18.79 38.57
CA ALA A 228 -8.06 -17.46 38.13
C ALA A 228 -8.40 -17.16 36.65
N GLY A 229 -8.85 -18.15 35.88
CA GLY A 229 -9.25 -17.97 34.49
C GLY A 229 -8.07 -17.68 33.56
N TRP A 230 -8.25 -16.78 32.59
CA TRP A 230 -7.20 -16.40 31.65
C TRP A 230 -6.26 -15.34 32.24
N TYR A 231 -4.96 -15.50 32.02
CA TYR A 231 -3.93 -14.56 32.45
C TYR A 231 -2.89 -14.35 31.34
N VAL A 232 -2.08 -13.29 31.46
CA VAL A 232 -0.96 -13.01 30.55
C VAL A 232 0.36 -13.26 31.28
N SER A 233 1.11 -14.25 30.82
CA SER A 233 2.48 -14.51 31.29
C SER A 233 3.47 -13.64 30.52
N LEU A 234 4.41 -13.04 31.25
CA LEU A 234 5.47 -12.19 30.74
C LEU A 234 6.83 -12.77 31.12
N ASP A 235 7.76 -12.80 30.17
CA ASP A 235 9.17 -13.13 30.39
C ASP A 235 10.03 -11.90 30.11
N PHE A 236 10.83 -11.48 31.08
CA PHE A 236 11.74 -10.34 30.92
C PHE A 236 13.07 -10.76 30.29
N ASN A 237 13.71 -9.82 29.60
CA ASN A 237 15.11 -9.96 29.21
C ASN A 237 16.04 -9.83 30.44
N GLY A 238 17.35 -10.06 30.29
CA GLY A 238 18.29 -10.07 31.42
C GLY A 238 18.30 -8.77 32.25
N GLU A 239 18.17 -7.61 31.61
CA GLU A 239 18.07 -6.33 32.31
C GLU A 239 16.74 -6.23 33.08
N GLY A 240 15.63 -6.55 32.41
CA GLY A 240 14.29 -6.53 32.99
C GLY A 240 14.15 -7.47 34.17
N ALA A 241 14.69 -8.70 34.10
CA ALA A 241 14.67 -9.66 35.18
C ALA A 241 15.40 -9.13 36.42
N THR A 242 16.55 -8.48 36.23
CA THR A 242 17.33 -7.87 37.31
C THR A 242 16.57 -6.70 37.95
N LYS A 243 16.03 -5.78 37.14
CA LYS A 243 15.26 -4.63 37.64
C LYS A 243 13.95 -5.04 38.31
N PHE A 244 13.26 -6.04 37.76
CA PHE A 244 12.03 -6.57 38.33
C PHE A 244 12.28 -7.32 39.64
N GLY A 245 13.36 -8.11 39.73
CA GLY A 245 13.80 -8.73 40.97
C GLY A 245 14.14 -7.70 42.05
N ALA A 246 14.84 -6.61 41.68
CA ALA A 246 15.14 -5.51 42.60
C ALA A 246 13.87 -4.77 43.07
N LEU A 247 12.94 -4.45 42.15
CA LEU A 247 11.67 -3.82 42.48
C LEU A 247 10.87 -4.69 43.45
N THR A 248 10.65 -5.97 43.11
CA THR A 248 9.88 -6.90 43.94
C THR A 248 10.54 -7.11 45.31
N SER A 249 11.87 -7.27 45.36
CA SER A 249 12.61 -7.36 46.62
C SER A 249 12.42 -6.13 47.51
N SER A 250 12.41 -4.93 46.93
CA SER A 250 12.25 -3.68 47.69
C SER A 250 10.86 -3.52 48.32
N VAL A 251 9.83 -4.19 47.78
CA VAL A 251 8.44 -4.05 48.22
C VAL A 251 7.94 -5.21 49.09
N THR A 252 8.57 -6.40 49.01
CA THR A 252 8.11 -7.67 49.63
C THR A 252 7.96 -7.61 51.16
N GLY A 253 8.59 -6.65 51.84
CA GLY A 253 8.49 -6.47 53.31
C GLY A 253 7.69 -5.25 53.77
N LEU A 254 7.08 -4.49 52.86
CA LEU A 254 6.37 -3.25 53.19
C LEU A 254 4.93 -3.51 53.62
N ALA A 255 4.32 -2.56 54.34
CA ALA A 255 2.91 -2.61 54.67
C ALA A 255 2.06 -2.31 53.42
N ALA A 256 0.87 -2.89 53.33
CA ALA A 256 -0.09 -2.54 52.28
C ALA A 256 -0.48 -1.05 52.36
N PRO A 257 -0.62 -0.33 51.22
CA PRO A 257 -0.53 -0.81 49.83
C PRO A 257 0.89 -0.79 49.23
N GLN A 258 1.92 -0.39 49.98
CA GLN A 258 3.29 -0.21 49.47
C GLN A 258 4.00 -1.51 49.04
N ASN A 259 3.45 -2.67 49.42
CA ASN A 259 3.90 -3.97 48.95
C ASN A 259 3.29 -4.41 47.61
N GLN A 260 2.57 -3.53 46.92
CA GLN A 260 2.00 -3.81 45.60
C GLN A 260 2.87 -3.25 44.47
N VAL A 261 2.90 -3.97 43.35
CA VAL A 261 3.47 -3.48 42.09
C VAL A 261 2.34 -3.35 41.08
N ALA A 262 2.02 -2.12 40.71
CA ALA A 262 1.05 -1.82 39.67
C ALA A 262 1.64 -2.10 38.28
N ILE A 263 0.83 -2.78 37.48
CA ILE A 263 1.05 -3.02 36.05
C ILE A 263 0.22 -1.98 35.32
N VAL A 264 0.89 -1.01 34.72
CA VAL A 264 0.28 0.16 34.07
C VAL A 264 0.41 0.01 32.56
N LEU A 265 -0.70 0.17 31.85
CA LEU A 265 -0.74 0.16 30.39
C LEU A 265 -1.32 1.48 29.88
N ASP A 266 -0.56 2.20 29.06
CA ASP A 266 -0.96 3.50 28.51
C ASP A 266 -1.43 4.51 29.59
N GLY A 267 -0.83 4.43 30.79
CA GLY A 267 -1.15 5.34 31.90
C GLY A 267 -2.31 4.92 32.79
N LEU A 268 -2.97 3.78 32.53
CA LEU A 268 -4.02 3.21 33.39
C LEU A 268 -3.52 1.94 34.09
N VAL A 269 -3.92 1.75 35.35
CA VAL A 269 -3.60 0.53 36.10
C VAL A 269 -4.48 -0.62 35.61
N VAL A 270 -3.85 -1.69 35.14
CA VAL A 270 -4.55 -2.92 34.73
C VAL A 270 -4.72 -3.86 35.92
N SER A 271 -3.68 -3.97 36.74
CA SER A 271 -3.68 -4.81 37.95
C SER A 271 -2.60 -4.32 38.93
N ALA A 272 -2.86 -4.40 40.22
CA ALA A 272 -1.90 -4.06 41.29
C ALA A 272 -1.76 -5.21 42.32
N PRO A 273 -1.20 -6.36 41.92
CA PRO A 273 -1.03 -7.49 42.83
C PRO A 273 -0.08 -7.16 43.99
N ARG A 274 -0.34 -7.77 45.15
CA ARG A 274 0.60 -7.75 46.28
C ARG A 274 1.76 -8.70 46.00
N ILE A 275 2.97 -8.27 46.33
CA ILE A 275 4.18 -9.09 46.24
C ILE A 275 4.44 -9.72 47.60
N ASN A 276 4.29 -11.05 47.67
CA ASN A 276 4.50 -11.82 48.90
C ASN A 276 5.93 -12.35 49.04
N GLU A 277 6.60 -12.53 47.91
CA GLU A 277 8.00 -12.98 47.83
C GLU A 277 8.71 -12.27 46.67
N ALA A 278 10.03 -12.10 46.79
CA ALA A 278 10.83 -11.48 45.74
C ALA A 278 10.89 -12.35 44.49
N ILE A 279 10.54 -11.78 43.33
CA ILE A 279 10.44 -12.52 42.08
C ILE A 279 11.74 -12.33 41.28
N ASN A 280 12.75 -13.12 41.61
CA ASN A 280 14.05 -13.08 40.95
C ASN A 280 14.12 -13.97 39.69
N GLY A 281 13.05 -14.71 39.39
CA GLY A 281 12.98 -15.65 38.27
C GLY A 281 12.74 -15.02 36.89
N GLY A 282 12.59 -13.70 36.80
CA GLY A 282 12.47 -12.98 35.52
C GLY A 282 11.16 -13.21 34.77
N SER A 283 10.13 -13.75 35.42
CA SER A 283 8.78 -13.89 34.86
C SER A 283 7.74 -13.21 35.74
N ALA A 284 6.65 -12.76 35.14
CA ALA A 284 5.51 -12.15 35.83
C ALA A 284 4.19 -12.60 35.21
N GLN A 285 3.12 -12.56 35.99
CA GLN A 285 1.78 -12.87 35.51
C GLN A 285 0.87 -11.66 35.73
N ILE A 286 0.23 -11.19 34.65
CA ILE A 286 -0.87 -10.23 34.73
C ILE A 286 -2.15 -11.04 34.88
N THR A 287 -2.74 -10.99 36.07
CA THR A 287 -4.01 -11.62 36.38
C THR A 287 -5.14 -10.59 36.39
N GLY A 288 -6.35 -11.06 36.09
CA GLY A 288 -7.56 -10.25 36.00
C GLY A 288 -8.73 -11.11 35.53
N SER A 289 -9.93 -10.55 35.50
CA SER A 289 -11.12 -11.22 34.97
C SER A 289 -11.14 -11.18 33.43
N PHE A 290 -10.07 -11.67 32.78
CA PHE A 290 -9.93 -11.62 31.33
C PHE A 290 -10.71 -12.75 30.65
N THR A 291 -11.29 -12.42 29.50
CA THR A 291 -11.71 -13.42 28.52
C THR A 291 -10.49 -13.94 27.73
N GLN A 292 -10.66 -15.09 27.05
CA GLN A 292 -9.63 -15.63 26.15
C GLN A 292 -9.15 -14.58 25.12
N GLN A 293 -10.11 -13.86 24.53
CA GLN A 293 -9.81 -12.87 23.50
C GLN A 293 -9.06 -11.67 24.09
N GLU A 294 -9.45 -11.16 25.25
CA GLU A 294 -8.77 -10.04 25.90
C GLU A 294 -7.34 -10.39 26.31
N ALA A 295 -7.13 -11.58 26.90
CA ALA A 295 -5.80 -12.05 27.26
C ALA A 295 -4.91 -12.22 26.01
N SER A 296 -5.44 -12.80 24.94
CA SER A 296 -4.72 -12.97 23.67
C SER A 296 -4.37 -11.62 23.03
N ASN A 297 -5.32 -10.68 22.99
CA ASN A 297 -5.10 -9.34 22.46
C ASN A 297 -4.03 -8.59 23.27
N LEU A 298 -4.13 -8.62 24.60
CA LEU A 298 -3.16 -7.98 25.48
C LEU A 298 -1.77 -8.61 25.31
N ALA A 299 -1.67 -9.94 25.26
CA ALA A 299 -0.41 -10.63 25.02
C ALA A 299 0.23 -10.25 23.67
N ASN A 300 -0.57 -10.20 22.60
CA ASN A 300 -0.10 -9.78 21.28
C ASN A 300 0.44 -8.34 21.30
N VAL A 301 -0.31 -7.44 21.92
CA VAL A 301 0.04 -6.03 22.03
C VAL A 301 1.36 -5.84 22.83
N LEU A 302 1.54 -6.59 23.92
CA LEU A 302 2.75 -6.54 24.76
C LEU A 302 3.96 -7.23 24.11
N LYS A 303 3.76 -8.27 23.30
CA LYS A 303 4.83 -9.05 22.66
C LYS A 303 5.66 -8.22 21.67
N TYR A 304 5.04 -7.31 20.94
CA TYR A 304 5.69 -6.51 19.90
C TYR A 304 6.22 -5.16 20.40
N GLY A 305 6.09 -4.88 21.69
CA GLY A 305 6.57 -3.64 22.33
C GLY A 305 5.67 -2.43 22.05
N ALA A 306 5.98 -1.31 22.70
CA ALA A 306 5.22 -0.06 22.57
C ALA A 306 5.57 0.68 21.26
N LEU A 307 4.62 1.44 20.72
CA LEU A 307 4.88 2.30 19.58
C LEU A 307 5.84 3.45 19.97
N PRO A 308 6.82 3.82 19.11
CA PRO A 308 7.79 4.88 19.40
C PRO A 308 7.19 6.28 19.39
N LEU A 309 5.98 6.42 18.84
CA LEU A 309 5.21 7.65 18.77
C LEU A 309 3.76 7.36 19.18
N ALA A 310 3.10 8.35 19.77
CA ALA A 310 1.65 8.32 19.93
C ALA A 310 0.99 8.65 18.58
N PHE A 311 -0.20 8.11 18.34
CA PHE A 311 -0.94 8.36 17.11
C PHE A 311 -2.38 8.77 17.40
N ASP A 312 -2.85 9.75 16.65
CA ASP A 312 -4.25 10.13 16.56
C ASP A 312 -4.94 9.28 15.49
N GLN A 313 -6.08 8.68 15.83
CA GLN A 313 -6.92 8.00 14.86
C GLN A 313 -7.65 9.04 14.02
N GLY A 314 -7.35 9.04 12.72
CA GLY A 314 -8.05 9.83 11.71
C GLY A 314 -9.32 9.11 11.21
N GLU A 315 -9.74 9.47 10.01
CA GLU A 315 -10.95 8.93 9.39
C GLU A 315 -10.88 7.41 9.21
N VAL A 316 -11.94 6.72 9.64
CA VAL A 316 -12.16 5.29 9.47
C VAL A 316 -13.07 5.09 8.26
N LEU A 317 -12.54 4.51 7.20
CA LEU A 317 -13.29 4.17 5.99
C LEU A 317 -13.60 2.68 5.98
N GLN A 318 -14.87 2.33 6.05
CA GLN A 318 -15.33 0.94 5.97
C GLN A 318 -16.11 0.71 4.67
N VAL A 319 -15.70 -0.30 3.92
CA VAL A 319 -16.32 -0.70 2.66
C VAL A 319 -16.74 -2.16 2.77
N SER A 320 -17.99 -2.49 2.47
CA SER A 320 -18.45 -3.88 2.46
C SER A 320 -17.84 -4.68 1.29
N PRO A 321 -17.49 -5.97 1.47
CA PRO A 321 -16.98 -6.82 0.39
C PRO A 321 -17.91 -6.92 -0.83
N THR A 322 -19.23 -6.91 -0.60
CA THR A 322 -20.25 -6.94 -1.66
C THR A 322 -20.11 -5.73 -2.60
N LEU A 323 -20.10 -4.52 -2.03
CA LEU A 323 -19.92 -3.28 -2.79
C LEU A 323 -18.61 -3.28 -3.59
N GLY A 324 -17.52 -3.77 -2.99
CA GLY A 324 -16.23 -3.87 -3.69
C GLY A 324 -16.28 -4.83 -4.89
N SER A 325 -16.88 -6.01 -4.71
CA SER A 325 -17.01 -7.01 -5.77
C SER A 325 -17.90 -6.54 -6.93
N ASP A 326 -18.97 -5.80 -6.63
CA ASP A 326 -19.85 -5.20 -7.63
C ASP A 326 -19.10 -4.14 -8.44
N GLN A 327 -18.30 -3.31 -7.77
CA GLN A 327 -17.49 -2.28 -8.43
C GLN A 327 -16.38 -2.86 -9.31
N LEU A 328 -15.70 -3.92 -8.86
CA LEU A 328 -14.74 -4.65 -9.68
C LEU A 328 -15.40 -5.19 -10.96
N THR A 329 -16.57 -5.81 -10.81
CA THR A 329 -17.30 -6.39 -11.94
C THR A 329 -17.76 -5.30 -12.92
N ALA A 330 -18.29 -4.19 -12.41
CA ALA A 330 -18.69 -3.05 -13.23
C ALA A 330 -17.50 -2.42 -13.97
N GLY A 331 -16.35 -2.26 -13.29
CA GLY A 331 -15.13 -1.73 -13.89
C GLY A 331 -14.57 -2.63 -15.00
N LEU A 332 -14.54 -3.95 -14.79
CA LEU A 332 -14.12 -4.91 -15.81
C LEU A 332 -15.08 -4.92 -17.01
N LEU A 333 -16.39 -4.83 -16.77
CA LEU A 333 -17.39 -4.73 -17.84
C LEU A 333 -17.22 -3.44 -18.65
N ALA A 334 -17.01 -2.30 -17.99
CA ALA A 334 -16.75 -1.02 -18.65
C ALA A 334 -15.47 -1.06 -19.50
N GLY A 335 -14.40 -1.64 -18.97
CA GLY A 335 -13.15 -1.84 -19.71
C GLY A 335 -13.31 -2.75 -20.93
N LEU A 336 -14.04 -3.86 -20.79
CA LEU A 336 -14.32 -4.78 -21.89
C LEU A 336 -15.15 -4.12 -22.98
N LEU A 337 -16.22 -3.38 -22.62
CA LEU A 337 -17.05 -2.65 -23.57
C LEU A 337 -16.23 -1.56 -24.29
N GLY A 338 -15.40 -0.82 -23.56
CA GLY A 338 -14.48 0.17 -24.14
C GLY A 338 -13.51 -0.45 -25.14
N PHE A 339 -12.89 -1.58 -24.79
CA PHE A 339 -12.01 -2.33 -25.69
C PHE A 339 -12.74 -2.79 -26.96
N ILE A 340 -13.96 -3.32 -26.83
CA ILE A 340 -14.78 -3.74 -27.99
C ILE A 340 -15.13 -2.54 -28.88
N LEU A 341 -15.49 -1.39 -28.30
CA LEU A 341 -15.79 -0.19 -29.08
C LEU A 341 -14.57 0.32 -29.86
N VAL A 342 -13.40 0.37 -29.21
CA VAL A 342 -12.13 0.71 -29.88
C VAL A 342 -11.81 -0.30 -30.98
N PHE A 343 -11.95 -1.59 -30.72
CA PHE A 343 -11.78 -2.66 -31.71
C PHE A 343 -12.67 -2.43 -32.94
N LEU A 344 -13.96 -2.20 -32.73
CA LEU A 344 -14.93 -2.02 -33.82
C LEU A 344 -14.62 -0.75 -34.62
N TYR A 345 -14.34 0.36 -33.94
CA TYR A 345 -13.96 1.62 -34.58
C TYR A 345 -12.69 1.45 -35.42
N SER A 346 -11.63 0.88 -34.86
CA SER A 346 -10.37 0.65 -35.56
C SER A 346 -10.55 -0.29 -36.75
N PHE A 347 -11.37 -1.33 -36.64
CA PHE A 347 -11.63 -2.24 -37.74
C PHE A 347 -12.44 -1.58 -38.86
N ILE A 348 -13.46 -0.77 -38.53
CA ILE A 348 -14.27 -0.08 -39.54
C ILE A 348 -13.43 0.96 -40.28
N TYR A 349 -12.66 1.77 -39.54
CA TYR A 349 -11.92 2.90 -40.12
C TYR A 349 -10.60 2.47 -40.79
N TYR A 350 -9.82 1.60 -40.14
CA TYR A 350 -8.50 1.15 -40.63
C TYR A 350 -8.50 -0.23 -41.28
N LYS A 351 -9.62 -0.95 -41.29
CA LYS A 351 -9.77 -2.29 -41.92
C LYS A 351 -8.73 -3.28 -41.40
N ALA A 352 -7.97 -3.93 -42.28
CA ALA A 352 -6.95 -4.90 -41.88
C ALA A 352 -5.79 -4.29 -41.04
N LEU A 353 -5.55 -2.98 -41.12
CA LEU A 353 -4.62 -2.32 -40.19
C LEU A 353 -5.20 -2.25 -38.76
N GLY A 354 -6.52 -2.29 -38.60
CA GLY A 354 -7.17 -2.41 -37.31
C GLY A 354 -6.75 -3.67 -36.54
N LEU A 355 -6.42 -4.76 -37.23
CA LEU A 355 -5.87 -5.97 -36.57
C LEU A 355 -4.52 -5.71 -35.89
N VAL A 356 -3.73 -4.77 -36.43
CA VAL A 356 -2.45 -4.36 -35.81
C VAL A 356 -2.72 -3.61 -34.52
N THR A 357 -3.67 -2.66 -34.53
CA THR A 357 -4.11 -1.96 -33.30
C THR A 357 -4.55 -2.93 -32.23
N VAL A 358 -5.36 -3.93 -32.59
CA VAL A 358 -5.89 -4.91 -31.64
C VAL A 358 -4.79 -5.81 -31.09
N ALA A 359 -3.87 -6.28 -31.95
CA ALA A 359 -2.71 -7.04 -31.50
C ALA A 359 -1.84 -6.21 -30.53
N SER A 360 -1.61 -4.93 -30.83
CA SER A 360 -0.86 -4.03 -29.96
C SER A 360 -1.55 -3.81 -28.62
N LEU A 361 -2.86 -3.58 -28.60
CA LEU A 361 -3.63 -3.44 -27.36
C LEU A 361 -3.61 -4.72 -26.52
N LEU A 362 -3.69 -5.91 -27.13
CA LEU A 362 -3.58 -7.18 -26.42
C LEU A 362 -2.20 -7.37 -25.79
N VAL A 363 -1.13 -7.00 -26.50
CA VAL A 363 0.22 -7.04 -25.96
C VAL A 363 0.37 -6.04 -24.81
N ALA A 364 -0.15 -4.81 -24.96
CA ALA A 364 -0.16 -3.81 -23.90
C ALA A 364 -0.92 -4.29 -22.65
N ALA A 365 -2.10 -4.91 -22.84
CA ALA A 365 -2.89 -5.50 -21.77
C ALA A 365 -2.16 -6.65 -21.07
N ALA A 366 -1.48 -7.53 -21.83
CA ALA A 366 -0.70 -8.62 -21.28
C ALA A 366 0.49 -8.11 -20.45
N ILE A 367 1.25 -7.12 -20.95
CA ILE A 367 2.34 -6.50 -20.20
C ILE A 367 1.79 -5.83 -18.94
N THR A 368 0.71 -5.07 -19.04
CA THR A 368 0.08 -4.39 -17.91
C THR A 368 -0.36 -5.38 -16.83
N TYR A 369 -1.02 -6.47 -17.22
CA TYR A 369 -1.45 -7.53 -16.30
C TYR A 369 -0.25 -8.18 -15.59
N LEU A 370 0.80 -8.53 -16.34
CA LEU A 370 2.03 -9.08 -15.76
C LEU A 370 2.75 -8.09 -14.84
N SER A 371 2.77 -6.80 -15.19
CA SER A 371 3.31 -5.76 -14.32
C SER A 371 2.54 -5.67 -13.01
N PHE A 372 1.20 -5.71 -13.02
CA PHE A 372 0.41 -5.71 -11.78
C PHE A 372 0.66 -6.93 -10.89
N LEU A 373 0.80 -8.12 -11.49
CA LEU A 373 1.15 -9.33 -10.73
C LEU A 373 2.50 -9.19 -10.03
N LEU A 374 3.54 -8.78 -10.76
CA LEU A 374 4.90 -8.68 -10.22
C LEU A 374 5.06 -7.52 -9.23
N LEU A 375 4.50 -6.35 -9.54
CA LEU A 375 4.52 -5.20 -8.64
C LEU A 375 3.72 -5.47 -7.36
N GLY A 376 2.67 -6.28 -7.45
CA GLY A 376 1.92 -6.73 -6.29
C GLY A 376 2.77 -7.51 -5.31
N GLU A 377 3.69 -8.34 -5.80
CA GLU A 377 4.58 -9.13 -4.94
C GLU A 377 5.80 -8.34 -4.46
N TRP A 378 6.42 -7.54 -5.33
CA TRP A 378 7.65 -6.82 -5.00
C TRP A 378 7.44 -5.56 -4.17
N LEU A 379 6.39 -4.80 -4.50
CA LEU A 379 6.15 -3.47 -3.94
C LEU A 379 4.88 -3.42 -3.10
N GLY A 380 4.12 -4.52 -3.01
CA GLY A 380 2.81 -4.53 -2.38
C GLY A 380 1.77 -3.74 -3.17
N PHE A 381 1.96 -3.55 -4.48
CA PHE A 381 0.99 -2.82 -5.30
C PHE A 381 -0.39 -3.48 -5.27
N THR A 382 -1.42 -2.69 -4.96
CA THR A 382 -2.83 -3.12 -4.98
C THR A 382 -3.59 -2.37 -6.06
N LEU A 383 -4.38 -3.09 -6.85
CA LEU A 383 -5.25 -2.52 -7.87
C LEU A 383 -6.51 -1.96 -7.20
N THR A 384 -6.69 -0.64 -7.26
CA THR A 384 -7.86 0.07 -6.75
C THR A 384 -8.88 0.33 -7.87
N LEU A 385 -10.10 0.74 -7.54
CA LEU A 385 -11.11 1.22 -8.49
C LEU A 385 -10.57 2.37 -9.33
N ALA A 386 -9.90 3.32 -8.68
CA ALA A 386 -9.27 4.44 -9.35
C ALA A 386 -8.14 3.96 -10.29
N GLY A 387 -7.38 2.93 -9.89
CA GLY A 387 -6.44 2.24 -10.76
C GLY A 387 -7.11 1.59 -11.97
N ILE A 388 -8.27 0.94 -11.80
CA ILE A 388 -9.08 0.41 -12.92
C ILE A 388 -9.48 1.53 -13.87
N ALA A 389 -9.98 2.67 -13.37
CA ALA A 389 -10.31 3.81 -14.21
C ALA A 389 -9.08 4.31 -15.01
N GLY A 390 -7.90 4.35 -14.38
CA GLY A 390 -6.64 4.66 -15.06
C GLY A 390 -6.32 3.68 -16.18
N ALA A 391 -6.49 2.37 -15.93
CA ALA A 391 -6.28 1.34 -16.95
C ALA A 391 -7.28 1.44 -18.12
N ILE A 392 -8.53 1.82 -17.84
CA ILE A 392 -9.55 2.04 -18.87
C ILE A 392 -9.18 3.26 -19.74
N VAL A 393 -8.78 4.37 -19.11
CA VAL A 393 -8.32 5.58 -19.82
C VAL A 393 -7.10 5.26 -20.71
N ALA A 394 -6.20 4.40 -20.24
CA ALA A 394 -5.04 3.98 -20.99
C ALA A 394 -5.37 3.26 -22.31
N VAL A 395 -6.51 2.55 -22.41
CA VAL A 395 -6.96 1.95 -23.68
C VAL A 395 -7.19 3.02 -24.75
N GLY A 396 -7.71 4.19 -24.35
CA GLY A 396 -7.89 5.32 -25.26
C GLY A 396 -6.57 5.98 -25.67
N ILE A 397 -5.67 6.22 -24.70
CA ILE A 397 -4.36 6.83 -24.94
C ILE A 397 -3.51 5.94 -25.86
N THR A 398 -3.44 4.64 -25.57
CA THR A 398 -2.73 3.66 -26.41
C THR A 398 -3.30 3.61 -27.83
N ALA A 399 -4.63 3.68 -27.98
CA ALA A 399 -5.27 3.74 -29.29
C ALA A 399 -4.89 5.00 -30.09
N ASP A 400 -4.74 6.16 -29.43
CA ASP A 400 -4.36 7.43 -30.06
C ASP A 400 -2.95 7.35 -30.68
N SER A 401 -1.98 6.76 -29.97
CA SER A 401 -0.63 6.54 -30.47
C SER A 401 -0.60 5.77 -31.80
N PHE A 402 -1.48 4.76 -31.95
CA PHE A 402 -1.59 3.99 -33.18
C PHE A 402 -2.27 4.78 -34.30
N ILE A 403 -3.31 5.54 -33.99
CA ILE A 403 -4.03 6.42 -34.93
C ILE A 403 -3.08 7.45 -35.54
N VAL A 404 -2.28 8.11 -34.70
CA VAL A 404 -1.27 9.08 -35.14
C VAL A 404 -0.27 8.43 -36.09
N TYR A 405 0.23 7.23 -35.78
CA TYR A 405 1.15 6.53 -36.69
C TYR A 405 0.49 6.16 -38.02
N PHE A 406 -0.75 5.63 -37.98
CA PHE A 406 -1.45 5.19 -39.18
C PHE A 406 -1.84 6.33 -40.10
N GLU A 407 -2.26 7.47 -39.56
CA GLU A 407 -2.56 8.65 -40.38
C GLU A 407 -1.29 9.18 -41.05
N ARG A 408 -0.16 9.28 -40.34
CA ARG A 408 1.10 9.68 -40.98
C ARG A 408 1.58 8.68 -42.03
N LEU A 409 1.37 7.39 -41.79
CA LEU A 409 1.63 6.36 -42.79
C LEU A 409 0.76 6.53 -44.04
N ARG A 410 -0.55 6.78 -43.86
CA ARG A 410 -1.49 6.99 -44.98
C ARG A 410 -1.18 8.26 -45.75
N ASP A 411 -0.75 9.33 -45.09
CA ASP A 411 -0.34 10.58 -45.73
C ASP A 411 0.86 10.38 -46.66
N GLU A 412 1.90 9.67 -46.22
CA GLU A 412 3.06 9.36 -47.05
C GLU A 412 2.69 8.50 -48.28
N VAL A 413 1.70 7.60 -48.15
CA VAL A 413 1.18 6.83 -49.30
C VAL A 413 0.36 7.71 -50.24
N ARG A 414 -0.42 8.67 -49.72
CA ARG A 414 -1.15 9.67 -50.53
C ARG A 414 -0.20 10.58 -51.32
N GLU A 415 0.97 10.88 -50.77
CA GLU A 415 2.05 11.61 -51.46
C GLU A 415 2.78 10.77 -52.53
N GLY A 416 2.34 9.52 -52.76
CA GLY A 416 2.84 8.67 -53.83
C GLY A 416 4.04 7.79 -53.43
N ARG A 417 4.42 7.74 -52.16
CA ARG A 417 5.48 6.82 -51.71
C ARG A 417 4.98 5.38 -51.71
N SER A 418 5.91 4.46 -51.99
CA SER A 418 5.63 3.03 -51.80
C SER A 418 5.29 2.74 -50.32
N ILE A 419 4.36 1.83 -50.07
CA ILE A 419 3.89 1.48 -48.72
C ILE A 419 5.05 1.07 -47.79
N ARG A 420 6.08 0.41 -48.32
CA ARG A 420 7.30 0.04 -47.56
C ARG A 420 8.11 1.26 -47.13
N SER A 421 8.31 2.22 -48.04
CA SER A 421 9.03 3.45 -47.69
C SER A 421 8.18 4.33 -46.76
N ALA A 422 6.87 4.38 -46.98
CA ALA A 422 5.93 5.14 -46.18
C ALA A 422 5.92 4.67 -44.71
N ALA A 423 6.05 3.35 -44.45
CA ALA A 423 6.13 2.78 -43.11
C ALA A 423 7.31 3.34 -42.28
N GLU A 424 8.47 3.52 -42.92
CA GLU A 424 9.69 4.02 -42.29
C GLU A 424 9.69 5.55 -42.20
N THR A 425 9.33 6.24 -43.28
CA THR A 425 9.29 7.72 -43.32
C THR A 425 8.19 8.29 -42.42
N GLY A 426 7.00 7.68 -42.45
CA GLY A 426 5.88 8.06 -41.58
C GLY A 426 6.18 7.82 -40.10
N TRP A 427 6.95 6.77 -39.77
CA TRP A 427 7.39 6.51 -38.39
C TRP A 427 8.29 7.62 -37.83
N VAL A 428 9.23 8.12 -38.64
CA VAL A 428 10.14 9.20 -38.20
C VAL A 428 9.38 10.46 -37.80
N LYS A 429 8.27 10.77 -38.49
CA LYS A 429 7.37 11.89 -38.15
C LYS A 429 6.44 11.56 -36.97
N ALA A 430 5.84 10.37 -36.96
CA ALA A 430 4.88 9.97 -35.94
C ALA A 430 5.52 9.82 -34.55
N ARG A 431 6.72 9.21 -34.45
CA ARG A 431 7.37 8.91 -33.17
C ARG A 431 7.59 10.15 -32.30
N HIS A 432 7.85 11.32 -32.90
CA HIS A 432 8.04 12.56 -32.14
C HIS A 432 6.71 13.05 -31.54
N THR A 433 5.62 12.94 -32.30
CA THR A 433 4.30 13.35 -31.83
C THR A 433 3.83 12.45 -30.69
N ILE A 434 4.02 11.13 -30.85
CA ILE A 434 3.66 10.12 -29.85
C ILE A 434 4.46 10.36 -28.56
N LEU A 435 5.80 10.49 -28.64
CA LEU A 435 6.64 10.76 -27.47
C LEU A 435 6.24 12.04 -26.74
N VAL A 436 5.90 13.11 -27.47
CA VAL A 436 5.48 14.38 -26.85
C VAL A 436 4.13 14.23 -26.15
N ALA A 437 3.15 13.59 -26.78
CA ALA A 437 1.83 13.36 -26.20
C ALA A 437 1.92 12.50 -24.92
N ASP A 438 2.66 11.40 -24.97
CA ASP A 438 2.84 10.51 -23.82
C ASP A 438 3.65 11.14 -22.69
N MET A 439 4.63 12.00 -23.00
CA MET A 439 5.36 12.74 -21.97
C MET A 439 4.46 13.71 -21.20
N VAL A 440 3.47 14.33 -21.86
CA VAL A 440 2.47 15.15 -21.15
C VAL A 440 1.66 14.28 -20.18
N SER A 441 1.22 13.10 -20.61
CA SER A 441 0.51 12.15 -19.76
C SER A 441 1.38 11.65 -18.59
N LEU A 442 2.67 11.37 -18.82
CA LEU A 442 3.61 10.96 -17.77
C LEU A 442 3.87 12.06 -16.74
N ILE A 443 4.00 13.33 -17.19
CA ILE A 443 4.16 14.47 -16.28
C ILE A 443 2.89 14.64 -15.44
N ALA A 444 1.70 14.55 -16.05
CA ALA A 444 0.44 14.61 -15.33
C ALA A 444 0.33 13.48 -14.29
N ALA A 445 0.67 12.25 -14.67
CA ALA A 445 0.72 11.11 -13.75
C ALA A 445 1.71 11.33 -12.60
N ALA A 446 2.91 11.85 -12.88
CA ALA A 446 3.90 12.14 -11.84
C ALA A 446 3.40 13.21 -10.86
N LEU A 447 2.83 14.31 -11.36
CA LEU A 447 2.26 15.36 -10.51
C LEU A 447 1.13 14.81 -9.64
N LEU A 448 0.18 14.09 -10.21
CA LEU A 448 -0.90 13.47 -9.44
C LEU A 448 -0.36 12.47 -8.41
N TYR A 449 0.67 11.70 -8.74
CA TYR A 449 1.25 10.73 -7.82
C TYR A 449 1.92 11.37 -6.59
N PHE A 450 2.60 12.51 -6.78
CA PHE A 450 3.27 13.21 -5.67
C PHE A 450 2.35 14.10 -4.84
N PHE A 451 1.34 14.72 -5.47
CA PHE A 451 0.47 15.69 -4.79
C PHE A 451 -0.86 15.11 -4.31
N ALA A 452 -1.31 13.98 -4.86
CA ALA A 452 -2.59 13.38 -4.47
C ALA A 452 -2.46 12.30 -3.38
N VAL A 453 -3.58 12.02 -2.72
CA VAL A 453 -3.72 11.12 -1.57
C VAL A 453 -4.74 10.03 -1.91
N GLY A 454 -4.54 8.82 -1.38
CA GLY A 454 -5.51 7.73 -1.48
C GLY A 454 -5.70 7.22 -2.91
N GLY A 455 -6.96 6.99 -3.32
CA GLY A 455 -7.30 6.39 -4.62
C GLY A 455 -6.76 7.15 -5.83
N VAL A 456 -6.67 8.49 -5.78
CA VAL A 456 -6.16 9.31 -6.90
C VAL A 456 -4.69 8.99 -7.21
N ARG A 457 -3.90 8.63 -6.19
CA ARG A 457 -2.51 8.20 -6.37
C ARG A 457 -2.42 6.83 -7.07
N GLY A 458 -3.38 5.94 -6.80
CA GLY A 458 -3.54 4.67 -7.51
C GLY A 458 -3.88 4.87 -9.00
N PHE A 459 -4.82 5.77 -9.31
CA PHE A 459 -5.11 6.19 -10.69
C PHE A 459 -3.86 6.71 -11.40
N ALA A 460 -3.13 7.63 -10.76
CA ALA A 460 -1.93 8.25 -11.31
C ALA A 460 -0.82 7.23 -11.60
N PHE A 461 -0.59 6.29 -10.67
CA PHE A 461 0.39 5.22 -10.86
C PHE A 461 0.03 4.32 -12.04
N THR A 462 -1.22 3.86 -12.11
CA THR A 462 -1.68 3.01 -13.21
C THR A 462 -1.57 3.74 -14.55
N LEU A 463 -2.02 4.99 -14.62
CA LEU A 463 -1.88 5.82 -15.82
C LEU A 463 -0.41 5.90 -16.25
N GLY A 464 0.49 6.31 -15.36
CA GLY A 464 1.92 6.43 -15.66
C GLY A 464 2.56 5.11 -16.13
N LEU A 465 2.26 3.99 -15.45
CA LEU A 465 2.76 2.67 -15.84
C LEU A 465 2.25 2.28 -17.24
N THR A 466 0.96 2.44 -17.50
CA THR A 466 0.36 2.09 -18.80
C THR A 466 0.87 2.98 -19.94
N THR A 467 1.14 4.26 -19.70
CA THR A 467 1.78 5.15 -20.69
C THR A 467 3.20 4.69 -21.02
N LEU A 468 3.99 4.23 -20.04
CA LEU A 468 5.31 3.65 -20.31
C LEU A 468 5.21 2.37 -21.14
N ILE A 469 4.20 1.54 -20.85
CA ILE A 469 3.91 0.33 -21.62
C ILE A 469 3.49 0.68 -23.05
N ASP A 470 2.69 1.73 -23.26
CA ASP A 470 2.31 2.20 -24.60
C ASP A 470 3.54 2.54 -25.44
N LEU A 471 4.44 3.37 -24.90
CA LEU A 471 5.70 3.71 -25.56
C LEU A 471 6.53 2.46 -25.91
N LEU A 472 6.62 1.49 -25.00
CA LEU A 472 7.30 0.23 -25.28
C LEU A 472 6.62 -0.52 -26.43
N VAL A 473 5.30 -0.67 -26.39
CA VAL A 473 4.53 -1.42 -27.39
C VAL A 473 4.59 -0.73 -28.76
N VAL A 474 4.49 0.60 -28.82
CA VAL A 474 4.55 1.34 -30.08
C VAL A 474 5.91 1.16 -30.77
N PHE A 475 7.01 1.25 -30.02
CA PHE A 475 8.37 1.17 -30.56
C PHE A 475 8.85 -0.27 -30.83
N VAL A 476 8.58 -1.20 -29.92
CA VAL A 476 9.14 -2.56 -29.95
C VAL A 476 8.23 -3.55 -30.68
N PHE A 477 6.92 -3.29 -30.73
CA PHE A 477 5.94 -4.17 -31.35
C PHE A 477 5.25 -3.56 -32.56
N THR A 478 4.56 -2.43 -32.39
CA THR A 478 3.65 -1.87 -33.40
C THR A 478 4.38 -1.45 -34.67
N HIS A 479 5.42 -0.60 -34.56
CA HIS A 479 6.19 -0.18 -35.72
C HIS A 479 6.87 -1.36 -36.45
N PRO A 480 7.59 -2.27 -35.75
CA PRO A 480 8.14 -3.47 -36.35
C PRO A 480 7.10 -4.34 -37.05
N LEU A 481 5.91 -4.51 -36.46
CA LEU A 481 4.82 -5.30 -37.03
C LEU A 481 4.29 -4.66 -38.32
N VAL A 482 4.09 -3.33 -38.34
CA VAL A 482 3.71 -2.59 -39.56
C VAL A 482 4.78 -2.70 -40.64
N SER A 483 6.07 -2.56 -40.29
CA SER A 483 7.18 -2.72 -41.25
C SER A 483 7.23 -4.13 -41.85
N LEU A 484 6.83 -5.16 -41.09
CA LEU A 484 6.73 -6.53 -41.58
C LEU A 484 5.50 -6.73 -42.48
N ILE A 485 4.32 -6.30 -42.02
CA ILE A 485 3.03 -6.49 -42.70
C ILE A 485 2.98 -5.76 -44.04
N THR A 486 3.56 -4.57 -44.14
CA THR A 486 3.64 -3.79 -45.38
C THR A 486 4.47 -4.47 -46.49
N LYS A 487 5.25 -5.52 -46.16
CA LYS A 487 5.98 -6.33 -47.15
C LYS A 487 5.14 -7.46 -47.72
N MET A 488 4.05 -7.87 -47.05
CA MET A 488 3.16 -8.92 -47.50
C MET A 488 2.41 -8.48 -48.77
N LYS A 489 2.21 -9.41 -49.71
CA LYS A 489 1.55 -9.14 -51.01
C LYS A 489 0.17 -8.49 -50.84
N PHE A 490 -0.59 -8.89 -49.80
CA PHE A 490 -1.92 -8.33 -49.51
C PHE A 490 -1.91 -6.82 -49.25
N PHE A 491 -0.94 -6.32 -48.48
CA PHE A 491 -0.82 -4.90 -48.17
C PHE A 491 -0.08 -4.15 -49.29
N ALA A 492 1.01 -4.73 -49.82
CA ALA A 492 1.82 -4.12 -50.86
C ALA A 492 1.04 -3.84 -52.16
N ASN A 493 0.04 -4.68 -52.49
CA ASN A 493 -0.78 -4.52 -53.68
C ASN A 493 -2.01 -3.60 -53.47
N GLY A 494 -2.17 -2.98 -52.29
CA GLY A 494 -3.26 -2.02 -52.05
C GLY A 494 -4.66 -2.63 -52.09
N HIS A 495 -4.83 -3.87 -51.58
CA HIS A 495 -6.11 -4.57 -51.57
C HIS A 495 -7.23 -3.74 -50.90
N ARG A 496 -8.49 -3.88 -51.34
CA ARG A 496 -9.64 -3.08 -50.84
C ARG A 496 -9.83 -3.13 -49.31
N LEU A 497 -9.43 -4.24 -48.70
CA LEU A 497 -9.50 -4.50 -47.25
C LEU A 497 -8.21 -4.13 -46.50
N SER A 498 -7.11 -3.79 -47.20
CA SER A 498 -5.83 -3.50 -46.54
C SER A 498 -5.77 -2.12 -45.89
N GLY A 499 -6.74 -1.24 -46.19
CA GLY A 499 -6.71 0.17 -45.78
C GLY A 499 -5.90 1.08 -46.72
N PHE A 500 -5.06 0.50 -47.60
CA PHE A 500 -4.20 1.23 -48.54
C PHE A 500 -4.70 1.24 -49.99
N SER A 501 -5.96 0.90 -50.24
CA SER A 501 -6.53 1.03 -51.58
C SER A 501 -6.64 2.51 -52.00
N GLN A 502 -6.52 2.80 -53.30
CA GLN A 502 -6.64 4.18 -53.80
C GLN A 502 -7.96 4.85 -53.35
N LYS A 503 -9.05 4.06 -53.31
CA LYS A 503 -10.37 4.51 -52.82
C LYS A 503 -10.39 4.80 -51.31
N SER A 504 -9.71 4.01 -50.48
CA SER A 504 -9.63 4.24 -49.03
C SER A 504 -8.66 5.34 -48.62
N LEU A 505 -7.75 5.72 -49.53
CA LEU A 505 -6.82 6.83 -49.35
C LEU A 505 -7.37 8.16 -49.90
N GLY A 506 -8.50 8.13 -50.62
CA GLY A 506 -9.13 9.32 -51.19
C GLY A 506 -8.41 9.87 -52.44
N MET A 507 -7.57 9.05 -53.09
CA MET A 507 -6.86 9.46 -54.31
C MET A 507 -7.80 9.39 -55.52
N LYS A 508 -7.90 10.48 -56.30
CA LYS A 508 -8.69 10.51 -57.53
C LYS A 508 -8.00 9.66 -58.61
N ILE A 509 -8.76 8.77 -59.25
CA ILE A 509 -8.29 8.00 -60.42
C ILE A 509 -8.01 9.03 -61.51
N LYS A 510 -6.76 9.16 -61.94
CA LYS A 510 -6.43 9.90 -63.16
C LYS A 510 -6.99 9.05 -64.31
N THR A 511 -8.14 9.44 -64.84
CA THR A 511 -8.69 8.83 -66.05
C THR A 511 -7.75 9.21 -67.19
N ASP A 512 -6.93 8.28 -67.66
CA ASP A 512 -6.08 8.52 -68.82
C ASP A 512 -6.97 8.76 -70.04
N VAL A 513 -6.94 9.99 -70.52
CA VAL A 513 -7.47 10.39 -71.83
C VAL A 513 -6.51 9.81 -72.87
N THR A 514 -6.74 8.57 -73.28
CA THR A 514 -6.15 7.98 -74.49
C THR A 514 -7.27 7.69 -75.49
N GLU A 515 -7.92 8.74 -75.97
CA GLU A 515 -8.75 8.69 -77.16
C GLU A 515 -8.64 10.05 -77.85
N ASN A 516 -7.71 10.16 -78.80
CA ASN A 516 -7.62 11.15 -79.90
C ASN A 516 -6.16 11.39 -80.33
N LEU A 517 -5.51 10.37 -80.88
CA LEU A 517 -4.40 10.53 -81.84
C LEU A 517 -4.35 9.30 -82.77
N LYS A 518 -5.39 9.16 -83.60
CA LYS A 518 -5.31 8.52 -84.92
C LYS A 518 -6.09 9.43 -85.88
N GLY A 519 -5.39 10.46 -86.36
CA GLY A 519 -5.64 11.03 -87.67
C GLY A 519 -4.93 10.17 -88.71
#